data_AF-A0A166CQL0-F1
#
_entry.id   AF-A0A166CQL0-F1
#
_cell.length_a   1.000
_cell.length_b   1.000
_cell.length_c   1.000
_cell.angle_alpha   90.00
_cell.angle_beta   90.00
_cell.angle_gamma   90.00
#
_symmetry.space_group_name_H-M   'P 1'
#
loop_
_entity.id
_entity.type
_entity.pdbx_description
1 polymer ?
#
loop_
_entity_poly.entity_id
_entity_poly.type
_entity_poly.pdbx_seq_one_letter_code
_entity_poly.pdbx_strand_id
1 'polypeptide(L)'
;MGRTLEENHRRVEQRKKVYEVTSKHSAKADGLVKLRNQLVAAGASVGMPTRKGYRVEMTGAQREQFGNDHSDVRFAEVPVQNDSSSDMTSSSSST
;
A
#
# COMPACT_ATOMS: atom_id res chain seq x y z
N MET A 1 24.34 -8.06 -24.49
CA MET A 1 24.37 -7.47 -23.13
C MET A 1 22.92 -7.14 -22.71
N GLY A 2 22.19 -8.10 -22.13
CA GLY A 2 20.77 -7.95 -21.79
C GLY A 2 20.58 -7.71 -20.29
N ARG A 3 20.77 -6.45 -19.83
CA ARG A 3 20.61 -6.07 -18.41
C ARG A 3 19.50 -5.03 -18.24
N THR A 4 18.25 -5.33 -18.61
CA THR A 4 17.20 -4.28 -18.60
C THR A 4 15.83 -4.68 -18.07
N LEU A 5 15.58 -5.96 -17.75
CA LEU A 5 14.30 -6.38 -17.15
C LEU A 5 14.40 -6.63 -15.64
N GLU A 6 15.48 -7.27 -15.19
CA GLU A 6 15.63 -7.67 -13.78
C GLU A 6 15.88 -6.47 -12.83
N GLU A 7 16.56 -5.43 -13.30
CA GLU A 7 16.78 -4.21 -12.52
C GLU A 7 15.47 -3.39 -12.36
N ASN A 8 14.58 -3.44 -13.35
CA ASN A 8 13.27 -2.78 -13.26
C ASN A 8 12.35 -3.49 -12.26
N HIS A 9 12.35 -4.83 -12.21
CA HIS A 9 11.56 -5.57 -11.23
C HIS A 9 12.01 -5.28 -9.79
N ARG A 10 13.32 -5.14 -9.57
CA ARG A 10 13.87 -4.73 -8.27
C ARG A 10 13.49 -3.29 -7.87
N ARG A 11 13.26 -2.40 -8.85
CA ARG A 11 12.69 -1.06 -8.60
C ARG A 11 11.18 -1.11 -8.34
N VAL A 12 10.45 -2.03 -8.98
CA VAL A 12 9.00 -2.24 -8.77
C VAL A 12 8.73 -2.76 -7.35
N GLU A 13 9.57 -3.65 -6.83
CA GLU A 13 9.52 -4.14 -5.43
C GLU A 13 9.74 -3.02 -4.39
N GLN A 14 10.47 -1.96 -4.77
CA GLN A 14 10.76 -0.79 -3.94
C GLN A 14 9.80 0.39 -4.18
N ARG A 15 8.83 0.26 -5.10
CA ARG A 15 7.83 1.32 -5.27
C ARG A 15 7.01 1.38 -4.00
N LYS A 16 7.24 2.44 -3.22
CA LYS A 16 6.42 2.73 -2.06
C LYS A 16 4.98 2.84 -2.56
N LYS A 17 4.11 2.03 -1.96
CA LYS A 17 2.70 2.01 -2.26
C LYS A 17 1.98 2.78 -1.18
N VAL A 18 0.85 3.36 -1.57
CA VAL A 18 0.01 4.09 -0.63
C VAL A 18 -1.02 3.12 -0.06
N TYR A 19 -1.00 2.98 1.26
CA TYR A 19 -1.91 2.14 2.00
C TYR A 19 -2.78 3.01 2.91
N GLU A 20 -4.06 2.69 2.98
CA GLU A 20 -4.93 3.17 4.04
C GLU A 20 -4.86 2.20 5.22
N VAL A 21 -4.41 2.73 6.35
CA VAL A 21 -4.23 1.98 7.59
C VAL A 21 -5.40 2.25 8.50
N THR A 22 -6.08 1.19 8.89
CA THR A 22 -7.22 1.24 9.82
C THR A 22 -6.92 0.38 11.04
N SER A 23 -6.91 0.97 12.23
CA SER A 23 -6.86 0.20 13.47
C SER A 23 -8.26 -0.08 14.00
N LYS A 24 -8.50 -1.30 14.46
CA LYS A 24 -9.74 -1.65 15.17
C LYS A 24 -9.91 -0.85 16.47
N HIS A 25 -8.81 -0.37 17.05
CA HIS A 25 -8.78 0.47 18.26
C HIS A 25 -8.83 1.98 17.96
N SER A 26 -8.95 2.39 16.69
CA SER A 26 -9.03 3.80 16.26
C SER A 26 -10.22 4.57 16.86
N ALA A 27 -11.17 3.90 17.51
CA ALA A 27 -12.32 4.55 18.15
C ALA A 27 -11.93 5.49 19.31
N LYS A 28 -10.71 5.38 19.84
CA LYS A 28 -10.16 6.29 20.85
C LYS A 28 -9.07 7.17 20.23
N ALA A 29 -9.07 8.47 20.55
CA ALA A 29 -8.05 9.42 20.06
C ALA A 29 -6.61 8.95 20.36
N ASP A 30 -6.40 8.34 21.54
CA ASP A 30 -5.15 7.70 21.93
C ASP A 30 -4.69 6.58 20.98
N GLY A 31 -5.64 5.78 20.47
CA GLY A 31 -5.35 4.69 19.55
C GLY A 31 -4.81 5.19 18.21
N LEU A 32 -5.31 6.33 17.73
CA LEU A 32 -4.82 6.96 16.50
C LEU A 32 -3.41 7.55 16.67
N VAL A 33 -3.11 8.16 17.81
CA VAL A 33 -1.75 8.68 18.07
C VAL A 33 -0.74 7.53 18.18
N LYS A 34 -1.11 6.45 18.87
CA LYS A 34 -0.27 5.26 18.98
C LYS A 34 -0.01 4.61 17.62
N LEU A 35 -1.05 4.47 16.81
CA LEU A 35 -0.94 3.95 15.44
C LEU A 35 0.04 4.79 14.61
N ARG A 36 -0.06 6.12 14.67
CA ARG A 36 0.87 7.03 13.98
C ARG A 36 2.31 6.80 14.41
N ASN A 37 2.59 6.72 15.71
CA ASN A 37 3.94 6.50 16.21
C ASN A 37 4.52 5.15 15.78
N GLN A 38 3.69 4.09 15.78
CA GLN A 38 4.11 2.77 15.29
C GLN A 38 4.46 2.82 13.80
N LEU A 39 3.62 3.47 12.99
CA LEU A 39 3.88 3.62 11.55
C LEU A 39 5.18 4.39 11.27
N VAL A 40 5.42 5.47 12.01
CA VAL A 40 6.69 6.24 11.91
C VAL A 40 7.88 5.38 12.35
N ALA A 41 7.75 4.60 13.42
CA ALA A 41 8.80 3.69 13.89
C ALA A 41 9.13 2.59 12.87
N ALA A 42 8.14 2.14 12.11
CA ALA A 42 8.32 1.20 10.99
C ALA A 42 8.92 1.85 9.73
N GLY A 43 9.19 3.16 9.76
CA GLY A 43 9.70 3.93 8.63
C GLY A 43 8.65 4.20 7.55
N ALA A 44 7.36 4.09 7.89
CA ALA A 44 6.28 4.49 7.00
C ALA A 44 6.11 6.01 7.00
N SER A 45 5.83 6.57 5.82
CA SER A 45 5.51 7.99 5.70
C SER A 45 4.03 8.20 5.97
N VAL A 46 3.68 8.70 7.16
CA VAL A 46 2.30 8.98 7.55
C VAL A 46 1.84 10.27 6.90
N GLY A 47 0.84 10.17 6.03
CA GLY A 47 0.22 11.29 5.33
C GLY A 47 -1.06 11.75 6.04
N MET A 48 -2.09 12.05 5.24
CA MET A 48 -3.34 12.60 5.75
C MET A 48 -4.07 11.62 6.67
N PRO A 49 -4.62 12.09 7.80
CA PRO A 49 -5.57 11.30 8.59
C PRO A 49 -6.83 11.03 7.76
N THR A 50 -7.34 9.81 7.87
CA THR A 50 -8.61 9.39 7.26
C THR A 50 -9.67 9.19 8.33
N ARG A 51 -10.94 9.06 7.94
CA ARG A 51 -12.07 8.94 8.87
C ARG A 51 -11.96 7.76 9.85
N LYS A 52 -11.15 6.74 9.53
CA LYS A 52 -10.98 5.52 10.33
C LYS A 52 -9.50 5.25 10.71
N GLY A 53 -8.56 6.11 10.31
CA GLY A 53 -7.13 5.86 10.50
C GLY A 53 -6.23 6.85 9.77
N TYR A 54 -5.22 6.35 9.07
CA TYR A 54 -4.24 7.19 8.36
C TYR A 54 -3.92 6.63 6.98
N ARG A 55 -3.66 7.53 6.04
CA ARG A 55 -3.04 7.16 4.77
C ARG A 55 -1.53 7.18 4.96
N VAL A 56 -0.86 6.09 4.62
CA VAL A 56 0.59 5.97 4.73
C VAL A 56 1.20 5.47 3.45
N GLU A 57 2.44 5.84 3.23
CA GLU A 57 3.25 5.34 2.12
C GLU A 57 4.38 4.47 2.68
N MET A 58 4.41 3.21 2.25
CA MET A 58 5.42 2.23 2.67
C MET A 58 5.63 1.14 1.61
N THR A 59 6.68 0.33 1.76
CA THR A 59 6.92 -0.83 0.88
C THR A 59 6.08 -2.04 1.29
N GLY A 60 5.91 -3.00 0.38
CA GLY A 60 5.24 -4.27 0.68
C GLY A 60 5.89 -5.01 1.87
N ALA A 61 7.23 -4.97 1.95
CA ALA A 61 7.97 -5.55 3.07
C ALA A 61 7.68 -4.85 4.41
N GLN A 62 7.61 -3.51 4.44
CA GLN A 62 7.24 -2.77 5.65
C GLN A 62 5.80 -3.09 6.08
N ARG A 63 4.88 -3.17 5.12
CA ARG A 63 3.49 -3.56 5.37
C ARG A 63 3.40 -4.97 5.96
N GLU A 64 4.14 -5.91 5.39
CA GLU A 64 4.12 -7.31 5.83
C GLU A 64 4.71 -7.44 7.23
N GLN A 65 5.87 -6.82 7.47
CA GLN A 65 6.51 -6.81 8.78
C GLN A 65 5.62 -6.16 9.85
N PHE A 66 5.00 -5.02 9.53
CA PHE A 66 4.08 -4.34 10.45
C PHE A 66 2.79 -5.12 10.66
N GLY A 67 2.21 -5.68 9.60
CA GLY A 67 0.98 -6.47 9.67
C GLY A 67 1.14 -7.75 10.49
N ASN A 68 2.35 -8.32 10.51
CA ASN A 68 2.66 -9.49 11.34
C ASN A 68 2.79 -9.11 12.83
N ASP A 69 3.32 -7.93 13.14
CA ASP A 69 3.43 -7.42 14.52
C ASP A 69 2.09 -6.86 15.05
N HIS A 70 1.23 -6.37 14.15
CA HIS A 70 -0.02 -5.67 14.49
C HIS A 70 -1.22 -6.25 13.74
N SER A 71 -1.72 -7.40 14.22
CA SER A 71 -2.91 -8.07 13.69
C SER A 71 -4.21 -7.25 13.86
N ASP A 72 -4.23 -6.27 14.76
CA ASP A 72 -5.35 -5.34 14.97
C ASP A 72 -5.41 -4.21 13.93
N VAL A 73 -4.42 -4.13 13.03
CA VAL A 73 -4.27 -3.08 12.02
C VAL A 73 -4.47 -3.66 10.63
N ARG A 74 -5.39 -3.04 9.87
CA ARG A 74 -5.73 -3.45 8.52
C ARG A 74 -5.14 -2.48 7.50
N PHE A 75 -4.52 -3.05 6.47
CA PHE A 75 -3.92 -2.31 5.36
C PHE A 75 -4.73 -2.52 4.08
N ALA A 76 -5.32 -1.45 3.57
CA ALA A 76 -5.94 -1.42 2.25
C ALA A 76 -5.01 -0.69 1.27
N GLU A 77 -4.52 -1.38 0.24
CA GLU A 77 -3.78 -0.73 -0.84
C GLU A 77 -4.73 0.23 -1.57
N VAL A 78 -4.34 1.49 -1.72
CA VAL A 78 -5.08 2.45 -2.54
C VAL A 78 -4.50 2.35 -3.94
N PRO A 79 -5.20 1.70 -4.91
CA PRO A 79 -4.72 1.66 -6.27
C PRO A 79 -4.66 3.11 -6.78
N VAL A 80 -3.46 3.58 -7.10
CA VAL A 80 -3.30 4.76 -7.95
C VAL A 80 -3.85 4.30 -9.29
N GLN A 81 -5.07 4.74 -9.63
CA GLN A 81 -5.64 4.56 -10.96
C GLN A 81 -4.62 5.10 -11.95
N ASN A 82 -3.84 4.19 -12.53
CA ASN A 82 -3.18 4.46 -13.77
C ASN A 82 -4.21 4.05 -14.80
N ASP A 83 -4.92 5.04 -15.34
CA ASP A 83 -5.75 4.90 -16.53
C ASP A 83 -4.93 4.19 -17.63
N SER A 84 -5.05 2.87 -17.70
CA SER A 84 -4.67 2.09 -18.87
C SER A 84 -5.90 1.30 -19.28
N SER A 85 -6.86 2.08 -19.79
CA SER A 85 -7.88 1.60 -20.69
C SER A 85 -7.17 1.08 -21.93
N SER A 86 -7.12 -0.23 -22.08
CA SER A 86 -6.86 -0.87 -23.37
C SER A 86 -7.82 -2.04 -23.49
N ASP A 87 -9.06 -1.69 -23.79
CA ASP A 87 -10.03 -2.59 -24.43
C ASP A 87 -9.48 -2.99 -25.80
N MET A 88 -8.96 -4.21 -25.89
CA MET A 88 -8.75 -4.90 -27.17
C MET A 88 -9.66 -6.12 -27.16
N THR A 89 -10.95 -5.90 -27.42
CA THR A 89 -11.84 -6.99 -27.78
C THR A 89 -11.52 -7.41 -29.21
N SER A 90 -10.62 -8.38 -29.36
CA SER A 90 -10.46 -9.11 -30.61
C SER A 90 -11.71 -9.96 -30.84
N SER A 91 -12.67 -9.45 -31.60
CA SER A 91 -13.74 -10.29 -32.15
C SER A 91 -13.14 -11.22 -33.19
N SER A 92 -12.83 -12.45 -32.79
CA SER A 92 -12.63 -13.57 -33.71
C SER A 92 -13.71 -14.62 -33.43
N SER A 93 -14.72 -14.62 -34.26
CA SER A 93 -15.52 -15.82 -34.53
C SER A 93 -15.59 -15.95 -36.05
N SER A 94 -14.70 -16.81 -36.55
CA SER A 94 -14.61 -17.26 -37.93
C SER A 94 -15.75 -18.20 -38.30
N THR A 95 -16.18 -18.09 -39.56
CA THR A 95 -16.76 -19.09 -40.48
C THR A 95 -17.85 -20.03 -40.00
#